data_AF-A0AA36N992-F1
#
_entry.id   AF-A0AA36N992-F1
#
_cell.length_a   1.000
_cell.length_b   1.000
_cell.length_c   1.000
_cell.angle_alpha   90.00
_cell.angle_beta   90.00
_cell.angle_gamma   90.00
#
_symmetry.space_group_name_H-M   'P 1'
#
loop_
_entity.id
_entity.type
_entity.pdbx_description
1 polymer ?
#
loop_
_entity_poly.entity_id
_entity_poly.type
_entity_poly.pdbx_seq_one_letter_code
_entity_poly.pdbx_strand_id
1 'polypeptide(L)'
;ACEDLRELMAEVGMETPGAAQEYNKTRFASLVEQVRASPATTPDQRSRLEQVTSLYAGVRQENGCHLFLAGAWPRQKGSVLRQNQQHRLLRRSQPFAQAAPTERRTFRLRASSALFTFNSLALKRESWSDFLTWLATLEFVARFTATMEDSYHSAHEGRVHLHFFAEFNRPVDWTTLRPVIFGGITPNAQPTRARGPRTREAMDQGHFYCYAQKVGTLEVATSNYEPWIHYTVKGPWLDSLWSAHKLSHQTYLQCQVRTGFIGRQRQVEAVQMHEERGRLLEQQAAAEVSLQRLKGDFKAPALARCESWASQYQEPKMRYKFLILRGGSQSGKSTLAKSLGDIFGLGKPFIQTVQDAEAADLKGFDRQQYGYILFDNINSMEFVLSQRALFQANCDVHQLAQSKTGIYSYAVWLFKIPIVGTVDMSATWDSREPWLAANMHEVLLDGPCYLPPAEP
;
A
#
# COMPACT_ATOMS: atom_id res chain seq x y z
N ALA A 1 14.54 -20.37 -23.59
CA ALA A 1 15.32 -19.48 -22.70
C ALA A 1 15.57 -20.08 -21.31
N CYS A 2 14.56 -20.24 -20.45
CA CYS A 2 14.77 -20.82 -19.11
C CYS A 2 15.15 -22.32 -19.16
N GLU A 3 14.60 -23.07 -20.11
CA GLU A 3 14.99 -24.47 -20.36
C GLU A 3 16.41 -24.55 -20.92
N ASP A 4 16.73 -23.76 -21.94
CA ASP A 4 18.10 -23.69 -22.49
C ASP A 4 19.14 -23.30 -21.44
N LEU A 5 18.84 -22.36 -20.52
CA LEU A 5 19.73 -22.02 -19.41
C LEU A 5 19.90 -23.20 -18.45
N ARG A 6 18.85 -24.00 -18.23
CA ARG A 6 18.89 -25.20 -17.38
C ARG A 6 19.77 -26.28 -18.01
N GLU A 7 19.63 -26.52 -19.31
CA GLU A 7 20.48 -27.44 -20.06
C GLU A 7 21.94 -27.00 -19.99
N LEU A 8 22.21 -25.71 -20.23
CA LEU A 8 23.55 -25.16 -20.18
C LEU A 8 24.17 -25.29 -18.77
N MET A 9 23.39 -25.04 -17.72
CA MET A 9 23.85 -25.26 -16.34
C MET A 9 24.23 -26.72 -16.07
N ALA A 10 23.44 -27.67 -16.57
CA ALA A 10 23.74 -29.10 -16.44
C ALA A 10 25.05 -29.47 -17.18
N GLU A 11 25.27 -28.94 -18.37
CA GLU A 11 26.52 -29.15 -19.13
C GLU A 11 27.76 -28.58 -18.43
N VAL A 12 27.61 -27.48 -17.67
CA VAL A 12 28.69 -26.85 -16.90
C VAL A 12 28.88 -27.52 -15.52
N GLY A 13 28.11 -28.57 -15.21
CA GLY A 13 28.21 -29.31 -13.95
C GLY A 13 27.63 -28.55 -12.75
N MET A 14 26.73 -27.60 -12.99
CA MET A 14 26.00 -26.90 -11.94
C MET A 14 24.71 -27.66 -11.62
N GLU A 15 24.59 -28.21 -10.40
CA GLU A 15 23.36 -28.86 -9.95
C GLU A 15 22.19 -27.88 -9.99
N THR A 16 21.09 -28.30 -10.62
CA THR A 16 19.85 -27.50 -10.65
C THR A 16 19.05 -27.80 -9.39
N PRO A 17 18.71 -26.79 -8.57
CA PRO A 17 17.89 -27.01 -7.39
C PRO A 17 16.46 -27.34 -7.83
N GLY A 18 16.09 -28.62 -7.80
CA GLY A 18 14.70 -29.13 -7.90
C GLY A 18 13.94 -28.79 -9.18
N ALA A 19 13.45 -29.81 -9.89
CA ALA A 19 12.78 -29.72 -11.19
C ALA A 19 11.50 -28.84 -11.27
N ALA A 20 11.04 -28.20 -10.19
CA ALA A 20 9.76 -27.50 -10.11
C ALA A 20 9.84 -26.00 -9.73
N GLN A 21 11.03 -25.39 -9.63
CA GLN A 21 11.12 -23.96 -9.26
C GLN A 21 10.94 -23.02 -10.46
N GLU A 22 9.97 -22.10 -10.37
CA GLU A 22 9.80 -20.99 -11.31
C GLU A 22 11.04 -20.08 -11.31
N TYR A 23 11.64 -19.87 -12.49
CA TYR A 23 12.73 -18.91 -12.67
C TYR A 23 12.16 -17.49 -12.73
N ASN A 24 12.09 -16.81 -11.57
CA ASN A 24 11.79 -15.38 -11.56
C ASN A 24 12.96 -14.55 -12.15
N LYS A 25 12.70 -13.30 -12.53
CA LYS A 25 13.65 -12.40 -13.21
C LYS A 25 14.99 -12.24 -12.48
N THR A 26 14.94 -12.09 -11.16
CA THR A 26 16.15 -11.90 -10.34
C THR A 26 17.01 -13.16 -10.35
N ARG A 27 16.35 -14.33 -10.35
CA ARG A 27 17.03 -15.62 -10.37
C ARG A 27 17.64 -15.93 -11.73
N PHE A 28 16.94 -15.65 -12.84
CA PHE A 28 17.50 -15.85 -14.19
C PHE A 28 18.79 -15.04 -14.38
N ALA A 29 18.79 -13.75 -14.02
CA ALA A 29 19.98 -12.91 -14.12
C ALA A 29 21.13 -13.44 -13.24
N SER A 30 20.83 -13.84 -12.00
CA SER A 30 21.84 -14.43 -11.11
C SER A 30 22.45 -15.72 -11.67
N LEU A 31 21.65 -16.58 -12.31
CA LEU A 31 22.13 -17.84 -12.87
C LEU A 31 22.95 -17.64 -14.14
N VAL A 32 22.58 -16.67 -14.99
CA VAL A 32 23.39 -16.27 -16.15
C VAL A 32 24.79 -15.81 -15.68
N GLU A 33 24.88 -14.97 -14.64
CA GLU A 33 26.18 -14.56 -14.12
C GLU A 33 26.97 -15.72 -13.50
N GLN A 34 26.29 -16.67 -12.85
CA GLN A 34 26.96 -17.86 -12.31
C GLN A 34 27.53 -18.75 -13.40
N VAL A 35 26.78 -19.01 -14.48
CA VAL A 35 27.29 -19.77 -15.64
C VAL A 35 28.42 -18.99 -16.32
N ARG A 36 28.27 -17.67 -16.50
CA ARG A 36 29.33 -16.83 -17.11
C ARG A 36 30.62 -16.83 -16.29
N ALA A 37 30.52 -16.84 -14.96
CA ALA A 37 31.64 -16.83 -14.05
C ALA A 37 32.26 -18.22 -13.82
N SER A 38 31.61 -19.30 -14.28
CA SER A 38 32.13 -20.65 -14.10
C SER A 38 33.39 -20.87 -14.95
N PRO A 39 34.50 -21.35 -14.34
CA PRO A 39 35.71 -21.69 -15.09
C PRO A 39 35.52 -22.91 -16.00
N ALA A 40 34.45 -23.71 -15.79
CA ALA A 40 34.12 -24.87 -16.61
C ALA A 40 33.39 -24.53 -17.92
N THR A 41 33.00 -23.26 -18.13
CA THR A 41 32.23 -22.85 -19.31
C THR A 41 33.12 -22.64 -20.53
N THR A 42 32.91 -23.46 -21.56
CA THR A 42 33.65 -23.41 -22.83
C THR A 42 33.27 -22.19 -23.68
N PRO A 43 34.09 -21.79 -24.67
CA PRO A 43 33.74 -20.69 -25.58
C PRO A 43 32.41 -20.90 -26.33
N ASP A 44 32.10 -22.14 -26.71
CA ASP A 44 30.83 -22.50 -27.36
C ASP A 44 29.63 -22.30 -26.42
N GLN A 45 29.77 -22.74 -25.16
CA GLN A 45 28.75 -22.54 -24.14
C GLN A 45 28.53 -21.06 -23.80
N ARG A 46 29.58 -20.22 -23.85
CA ARG A 46 29.43 -18.77 -23.71
C ARG A 46 28.63 -18.16 -24.86
N SER A 47 28.87 -18.62 -26.09
CA SER A 47 28.09 -18.20 -27.25
C SER A 47 26.61 -18.58 -27.10
N ARG A 48 26.32 -19.81 -26.66
CA ARG A 48 24.96 -20.28 -26.34
C ARG A 48 24.33 -19.47 -25.20
N LEU A 49 25.08 -19.14 -24.14
CA LEU A 49 24.60 -18.31 -23.03
C LEU A 49 24.15 -16.91 -23.49
N GLU A 50 24.88 -16.29 -24.42
CA GLU A 50 24.51 -14.99 -24.99
C GLU A 50 23.26 -15.09 -25.87
N GLN A 51 23.08 -16.18 -26.63
CA GLN A 51 21.85 -16.44 -27.37
C GLN A 51 20.65 -16.59 -26.42
N VAL A 52 20.80 -17.35 -25.34
CA VAL A 52 19.77 -17.55 -24.31
C VAL A 52 19.41 -16.24 -23.61
N THR A 53 20.41 -15.40 -23.32
CA THR A 53 20.23 -14.07 -22.73
C THR A 53 19.49 -13.14 -23.69
N SER A 54 19.84 -13.17 -24.98
CA SER A 54 19.17 -12.40 -26.04
C SER A 54 17.71 -12.83 -26.22
N LEU A 55 17.43 -14.14 -26.25
CA LEU A 55 16.08 -14.70 -26.27
C LEU A 55 15.25 -14.23 -25.07
N TYR A 56 15.82 -14.28 -23.87
CA TYR A 56 15.15 -13.81 -22.66
C TYR A 56 14.87 -12.30 -22.69
N ALA A 57 15.78 -11.50 -23.23
CA ALA A 57 15.59 -10.06 -23.43
C ALA A 57 14.55 -9.75 -24.53
N GLY A 58 14.49 -10.55 -25.59
CA GLY A 58 13.52 -10.44 -26.68
C GLY A 58 12.08 -10.71 -26.23
N VAL A 59 11.87 -11.78 -25.45
CA VAL A 59 10.56 -12.08 -24.80
C VAL A 59 10.11 -10.92 -23.89
N ARG A 60 11.06 -10.13 -23.38
CA ARG A 60 10.79 -8.96 -22.52
C ARG A 60 10.46 -7.69 -23.31
N GLN A 61 10.95 -7.55 -24.56
CA GLN A 61 10.57 -6.46 -25.44
C GLN A 61 9.13 -6.62 -25.93
N GLU A 62 8.67 -7.84 -26.18
CA GLU A 62 7.25 -8.11 -26.51
C GLU A 62 6.31 -7.92 -25.29
N ASN A 63 6.82 -8.09 -24.06
CA ASN A 63 6.07 -7.90 -22.81
C ASN A 63 6.31 -6.56 -22.10
N GLY A 64 6.83 -5.54 -22.79
CA GLY A 64 6.75 -4.15 -22.36
C GLY A 64 7.57 -3.74 -21.12
N CYS A 65 8.87 -4.06 -21.08
CA CYS A 65 9.78 -3.47 -20.09
C CYS A 65 11.16 -3.14 -20.68
N HIS A 66 11.38 -1.88 -21.08
CA HIS A 66 12.69 -1.37 -21.51
C HIS A 66 13.67 -1.19 -20.33
N LEU A 67 14.92 -1.65 -20.50
CA LEU A 67 16.09 -0.95 -19.98
C LEU A 67 17.26 -1.09 -20.96
N PHE A 68 17.93 0.03 -21.21
CA PHE A 68 19.13 0.21 -22.04
C PHE A 68 20.39 -0.40 -21.37
N LEU A 69 21.33 -0.89 -22.19
CA LEU A 69 22.73 -1.11 -21.82
C LEU A 69 23.68 -0.68 -22.95
N ALA A 70 24.92 -0.34 -22.53
CA ALA A 70 26.11 0.15 -23.25
C ALA A 70 26.21 1.68 -23.40
N GLY A 71 27.27 2.40 -23.00
CA GLY A 71 28.57 2.05 -22.39
C GLY A 71 29.63 3.07 -22.83
N ALA A 72 30.27 3.80 -21.90
CA ALA A 72 31.61 4.42 -22.03
C ALA A 72 31.98 5.23 -20.76
N TRP A 73 33.18 5.02 -20.23
CA TRP A 73 33.87 5.80 -19.18
C TRP A 73 34.96 6.69 -19.84
N PRO A 74 35.49 7.80 -19.24
CA PRO A 74 36.09 7.78 -17.90
C PRO A 74 36.00 9.06 -17.01
N ARG A 75 36.19 8.78 -15.70
CA ARG A 75 36.74 9.60 -14.59
C ARG A 75 36.01 10.85 -14.01
N GLN A 76 35.83 10.72 -12.68
CA GLN A 76 35.83 11.74 -11.60
C GLN A 76 34.60 12.65 -11.40
N LYS A 77 33.77 12.33 -10.38
CA LYS A 77 33.80 12.94 -9.03
C LYS A 77 32.62 12.45 -8.17
N GLY A 78 32.95 12.12 -6.92
CA GLY A 78 32.16 12.20 -5.69
C GLY A 78 30.63 12.09 -5.71
N SER A 79 30.12 10.99 -5.15
CA SER A 79 29.25 11.00 -3.96
C SER A 79 28.31 12.21 -3.78
N VAL A 80 27.04 12.11 -4.22
CA VAL A 80 25.90 12.79 -3.57
C VAL A 80 24.62 11.98 -3.81
N LEU A 81 24.23 11.11 -2.87
CA LEU A 81 22.83 10.67 -2.70
C LEU A 81 22.62 10.07 -1.30
N ARG A 82 23.03 10.84 -0.29
CA ARG A 82 22.49 10.81 1.09
C ARG A 82 22.33 12.24 1.59
N GLN A 83 21.59 13.08 0.86
CA GLN A 83 21.36 14.47 1.29
C GLN A 83 20.08 15.13 0.75
N ASN A 84 19.09 14.36 0.29
CA ASN A 84 17.83 14.94 -0.23
C ASN A 84 16.61 14.82 0.71
N GLN A 85 16.82 14.50 1.99
CA GLN A 85 15.76 14.61 3.01
C GLN A 85 15.99 15.70 4.07
N GLN A 86 17.17 16.32 4.15
CA GLN A 86 17.44 17.42 5.09
C GLN A 86 17.30 18.84 4.48
N HIS A 87 17.20 18.99 3.16
CA HIS A 87 17.15 20.32 2.52
C HIS A 87 15.77 21.00 2.48
N ARG A 88 14.71 20.40 3.05
CA ARG A 88 13.36 21.01 3.10
C ARG A 88 13.09 21.86 4.34
N LEU A 89 14.00 21.94 5.32
CA LEU A 89 13.78 22.69 6.56
C LEU A 89 14.76 23.86 6.80
N LEU A 90 15.69 24.16 5.89
CA LEU A 90 16.70 25.23 6.05
C LEU A 90 16.75 26.24 4.88
N ARG A 91 15.59 26.61 4.32
CA ARG A 91 15.46 27.81 3.46
C ARG A 91 14.43 28.78 4.03
N ARG A 92 14.65 29.22 5.26
CA ARG A 92 14.13 30.47 5.79
C ARG A 92 15.34 31.32 6.15
N SER A 93 15.36 32.56 5.66
CA SER A 93 16.43 33.58 5.77
C SER A 93 17.55 33.52 4.70
N GLN A 94 17.23 33.96 3.49
CA GLN A 94 18.18 34.78 2.71
C GLN A 94 17.47 36.07 2.29
N PRO A 95 18.12 37.24 2.40
CA PRO A 95 17.56 38.51 1.95
C PRO A 95 17.44 38.51 0.42
N PHE A 96 16.26 38.89 -0.07
CA PHE A 96 15.95 39.00 -1.50
C PHE A 96 16.86 40.05 -2.15
N ALA A 97 17.84 39.60 -2.94
CA ALA A 97 18.38 40.43 -4.00
C ALA A 97 17.28 40.62 -5.05
N GLN A 98 16.94 41.88 -5.35
CA GLN A 98 15.95 42.24 -6.35
C GLN A 98 16.41 41.72 -7.72
N ALA A 99 15.78 40.64 -8.18
CA ALA A 99 15.94 40.16 -9.54
C ALA A 99 15.36 41.20 -10.51
N ALA A 100 16.11 41.51 -11.57
CA ALA A 100 15.67 42.37 -12.67
C ALA A 100 14.31 41.89 -13.22
N PRO A 101 13.45 42.81 -13.72
CA PRO A 101 12.12 42.47 -14.21
C PRO A 101 12.23 41.49 -15.37
N THR A 102 11.93 40.21 -15.13
CA THR A 102 11.75 39.21 -16.18
C THR A 102 10.65 39.68 -17.13
N GLU A 103 10.99 39.86 -18.40
CA GLU A 103 10.05 40.16 -19.48
C GLU A 103 8.79 39.30 -19.32
N ARG A 104 7.63 39.94 -19.23
CA ARG A 104 6.34 39.24 -19.16
C ARG A 104 6.20 38.40 -20.43
N ARG A 105 6.33 37.08 -20.29
CA ARG A 105 6.03 36.13 -21.37
C ARG A 105 4.62 36.41 -21.87
N THR A 106 4.52 36.93 -23.09
CA THR A 106 3.25 37.16 -23.77
C THR A 106 2.55 35.82 -23.95
N PHE A 107 1.29 35.73 -23.51
CA PHE A 107 0.48 34.53 -23.70
C PHE A 107 0.37 34.18 -25.19
N ARG A 108 0.50 32.90 -25.51
CA ARG A 108 0.28 32.39 -26.87
C ARG A 108 -0.21 30.95 -26.84
N LEU A 109 -1.36 30.68 -27.44
CA LEU A 109 -1.93 29.34 -27.62
C LEU A 109 -1.72 28.90 -29.08
N ARG A 110 -0.82 27.94 -29.28
CA ARG A 110 -0.60 27.27 -30.57
C ARG A 110 -0.96 25.79 -30.44
N ALA A 111 -2.13 25.39 -30.88
CA ALA A 111 -2.60 24.02 -30.70
C ALA A 111 -3.70 23.62 -31.68
N SER A 112 -3.82 22.32 -31.95
CA SER A 112 -4.97 21.73 -32.65
C SER A 112 -6.11 21.33 -31.69
N SER A 113 -5.83 21.28 -30.39
CA SER A 113 -6.82 21.05 -29.35
C SER A 113 -6.33 21.59 -28.01
N ALA A 114 -7.27 21.92 -27.13
CA ALA A 114 -6.97 22.40 -25.79
C ALA A 114 -8.09 22.06 -24.80
N LEU A 115 -7.70 21.87 -23.53
CA LEU A 115 -8.61 21.88 -22.40
C LEU A 115 -8.78 23.30 -21.91
N PHE A 116 -10.03 23.73 -21.75
CA PHE A 116 -10.41 25.00 -21.15
C PHE A 116 -11.13 24.76 -19.83
N THR A 117 -10.72 25.47 -18.78
CA THR A 117 -11.36 25.42 -17.47
C THR A 117 -11.86 26.79 -17.08
N PHE A 118 -13.18 26.93 -16.90
CA PHE A 118 -13.83 28.15 -16.43
C PHE A 118 -14.13 28.00 -14.94
N ASN A 119 -13.50 28.83 -14.13
CA ASN A 119 -13.66 28.79 -12.69
C ASN A 119 -13.95 30.20 -12.16
N SER A 120 -15.21 30.48 -11.86
CA SER A 120 -15.70 31.78 -11.40
C SER A 120 -16.86 31.61 -10.45
N LEU A 121 -17.02 32.54 -9.50
CA LEU A 121 -18.18 32.59 -8.60
C LEU A 121 -19.48 32.99 -9.32
N ALA A 122 -19.36 33.55 -10.53
CA ALA A 122 -20.52 33.88 -11.36
C ALA A 122 -21.17 32.66 -12.01
N LEU A 123 -20.46 31.52 -12.08
CA LEU A 123 -20.99 30.29 -12.64
C LEU A 123 -21.92 29.61 -11.63
N LYS A 124 -23.10 29.25 -12.10
CA LYS A 124 -24.10 28.48 -11.35
C LYS A 124 -24.55 27.29 -12.17
N ARG A 125 -25.34 26.40 -11.57
CA ARG A 125 -25.88 25.23 -12.28
C ARG A 125 -26.74 25.64 -13.48
N GLU A 126 -27.46 26.75 -13.36
CA GLU A 126 -28.31 27.28 -14.43
C GLU A 126 -27.49 27.78 -15.63
N SER A 127 -26.21 28.12 -15.43
CA SER A 127 -25.31 28.56 -16.52
C SER A 127 -25.00 27.46 -17.53
N TRP A 128 -25.34 26.20 -17.24
CA TRP A 128 -25.02 25.07 -18.11
C TRP A 128 -25.70 25.15 -19.47
N SER A 129 -27.00 25.47 -19.51
CA SER A 129 -27.73 25.59 -20.78
C SER A 129 -27.13 26.70 -21.65
N ASP A 130 -26.90 27.87 -21.05
CA ASP A 130 -26.29 29.02 -21.73
C ASP A 130 -24.88 28.67 -22.25
N PHE A 131 -24.12 27.90 -21.48
CA PHE A 131 -22.79 27.43 -21.88
C PHE A 131 -22.84 26.53 -23.10
N LEU A 132 -23.78 25.59 -23.16
CA LEU A 132 -23.96 24.71 -24.32
C LEU A 132 -24.42 25.49 -25.56
N THR A 133 -25.36 26.42 -25.39
CA THR A 133 -25.78 27.32 -26.49
C THR A 133 -24.60 28.13 -27.01
N TRP A 134 -23.78 28.69 -26.13
CA TRP A 134 -22.57 29.40 -26.50
C TRP A 134 -21.56 28.50 -27.23
N LEU A 135 -21.31 27.28 -26.74
CA LEU A 135 -20.42 26.32 -27.40
C LEU A 135 -20.85 26.01 -28.84
N ALA A 136 -22.15 25.92 -29.09
CA ALA A 136 -22.69 25.69 -30.43
C ALA A 136 -22.42 26.84 -31.42
N THR A 137 -22.12 28.05 -30.92
CA THR A 137 -21.75 29.20 -31.77
C THR A 137 -20.27 29.21 -32.20
N LEU A 138 -19.44 28.35 -31.62
CA LEU A 138 -17.99 28.34 -31.87
C LEU A 138 -17.65 27.60 -33.17
N GLU A 139 -17.80 28.26 -34.32
CA GLU A 139 -17.56 27.68 -35.65
C GLU A 139 -16.14 27.15 -35.89
N PHE A 140 -15.15 27.56 -35.09
CA PHE A 140 -13.77 27.06 -35.19
C PHE A 140 -13.55 25.72 -34.46
N VAL A 141 -14.55 25.24 -33.70
CA VAL A 141 -14.49 23.97 -32.96
C VAL A 141 -15.06 22.85 -33.83
N ALA A 142 -14.25 21.82 -34.05
CA ALA A 142 -14.63 20.63 -34.80
C ALA A 142 -15.37 19.62 -33.91
N ARG A 143 -14.85 19.40 -32.70
CA ARG A 143 -15.40 18.47 -31.71
C ARG A 143 -15.23 19.00 -30.31
N PHE A 144 -16.13 18.64 -29.42
CA PHE A 144 -15.99 18.94 -28.01
C PHE A 144 -16.53 17.89 -27.06
N THR A 145 -15.99 17.93 -25.84
CA THR A 145 -16.60 17.37 -24.65
C THR A 145 -16.56 18.42 -23.55
N ALA A 146 -17.72 18.72 -22.98
CA ALA A 146 -17.88 19.65 -21.89
C ALA A 146 -18.41 18.94 -20.65
N THR A 147 -18.03 19.41 -19.48
CA THR A 147 -18.58 18.95 -18.20
C THR A 147 -18.70 20.07 -17.20
N MET A 148 -19.72 19.98 -16.35
CA MET A 148 -19.90 20.82 -15.17
C MET A 148 -19.65 19.99 -13.92
N GLU A 149 -18.85 20.54 -13.01
CA GLU A 149 -18.43 19.87 -11.78
C GLU A 149 -18.64 20.78 -10.55
N ASP A 150 -19.10 20.19 -9.45
CA ASP A 150 -19.07 20.80 -8.13
C ASP A 150 -17.61 21.05 -7.68
N SER A 151 -17.36 22.19 -7.05
CA SER A 151 -16.03 22.57 -6.58
C SER A 151 -15.85 22.20 -5.11
N TYR A 152 -15.59 20.93 -4.80
CA TYR A 152 -15.46 20.46 -3.39
C TYR A 152 -14.36 21.14 -2.58
N HIS A 153 -13.37 21.75 -3.22
CA HIS A 153 -12.30 22.48 -2.55
C HIS A 153 -12.60 23.99 -2.41
N SER A 154 -13.80 24.43 -2.78
CA SER A 154 -14.22 25.82 -2.62
C SER A 154 -14.77 26.06 -1.22
N ALA A 155 -14.44 27.21 -0.63
CA ALA A 155 -15.08 27.71 0.59
C ALA A 155 -16.54 28.12 0.38
N HIS A 156 -16.96 28.31 -0.87
CA HIS A 156 -18.33 28.64 -1.24
C HIS A 156 -19.11 27.38 -1.61
N GLU A 157 -20.13 27.06 -0.81
CA GLU A 157 -21.07 25.97 -1.06
C GLU A 157 -21.80 26.15 -2.40
N GLY A 158 -22.02 25.06 -3.12
CA GLY A 158 -22.70 25.06 -4.42
C GLY A 158 -21.93 25.70 -5.57
N ARG A 159 -20.66 26.09 -5.38
CA ARG A 159 -19.83 26.62 -6.48
C ARG A 159 -19.55 25.54 -7.51
N VAL A 160 -19.84 25.85 -8.77
CA VAL A 160 -19.51 24.98 -9.91
C VAL A 160 -18.34 25.53 -10.72
N HIS A 161 -17.74 24.67 -11.52
CA HIS A 161 -16.80 25.04 -12.57
C HIS A 161 -17.04 24.20 -13.82
N LEU A 162 -16.62 24.74 -14.96
CA LEU A 162 -16.85 24.10 -16.27
C LEU A 162 -15.52 23.69 -16.88
N HIS A 163 -15.47 22.49 -17.44
CA HIS A 163 -14.39 22.06 -18.32
C HIS A 163 -14.93 21.88 -19.74
N PHE A 164 -14.11 22.23 -20.71
CA PHE A 164 -14.40 22.12 -22.13
C PHE A 164 -13.13 21.70 -22.86
N PHE A 165 -13.09 20.47 -23.35
CA PHE A 165 -12.02 20.02 -24.24
C PHE A 165 -12.48 20.20 -25.68
N ALA A 166 -11.69 20.93 -26.46
CA ALA A 166 -12.02 21.30 -27.82
C ALA A 166 -10.95 20.82 -28.80
N GLU A 167 -11.39 20.21 -29.90
CA GLU A 167 -10.60 20.06 -31.12
C GLU A 167 -10.99 21.17 -32.10
N PHE A 168 -10.00 21.78 -32.74
CA PHE A 168 -10.23 22.87 -33.68
C PHE A 168 -10.24 22.38 -35.12
N ASN A 169 -11.05 23.03 -35.97
CA ASN A 169 -11.11 22.76 -37.42
C ASN A 169 -9.75 22.94 -38.09
N ARG A 170 -8.94 23.87 -37.58
CA ARG A 170 -7.54 24.10 -37.95
C ARG A 170 -6.74 24.46 -36.70
N PRO A 171 -5.42 24.19 -36.65
CA PRO A 171 -4.59 24.63 -35.55
C PRO A 171 -4.74 26.13 -35.32
N VAL A 172 -5.02 26.52 -34.07
CA VAL A 172 -5.15 27.92 -33.69
C VAL A 172 -3.80 28.50 -33.30
N ASP A 173 -3.61 29.80 -33.54
CA ASP A 173 -2.48 30.58 -33.04
C ASP A 173 -3.01 31.88 -32.45
N TRP A 174 -3.37 31.84 -31.17
CA TRP A 174 -3.99 32.97 -30.48
C TRP A 174 -3.04 33.63 -29.50
N THR A 175 -2.99 34.95 -29.51
CA THR A 175 -2.28 35.77 -28.51
C THR A 175 -3.18 36.18 -27.33
N THR A 176 -4.48 35.89 -27.41
CA THR A 176 -5.47 36.13 -26.35
C THR A 176 -6.51 35.01 -26.34
N LEU A 177 -7.23 34.83 -25.22
CA LEU A 177 -8.32 33.86 -25.10
C LEU A 177 -9.70 34.45 -25.41
N ARG A 178 -9.76 35.64 -26.05
CA ARG A 178 -11.02 36.31 -26.41
C ARG A 178 -12.03 35.42 -27.16
N PRO A 179 -11.62 34.55 -28.12
CA PRO A 179 -12.55 33.69 -28.84
C PRO A 179 -13.30 32.67 -27.97
N VAL A 180 -12.79 32.40 -26.76
CA VAL A 180 -13.33 31.38 -25.84
C VAL A 180 -13.74 31.99 -24.50
N ILE A 181 -14.01 33.31 -24.45
CA ILE A 181 -14.60 33.95 -23.26
C ILE A 181 -16.09 33.61 -23.20
N PHE A 182 -16.55 33.15 -22.04
CA PHE A 182 -17.95 32.86 -21.77
C PHE A 182 -18.43 33.69 -20.58
N GLY A 183 -19.52 34.45 -20.73
CA GLY A 183 -20.08 35.25 -19.64
C GLY A 183 -19.08 36.22 -18.99
N GLY A 184 -18.13 36.76 -19.78
CA GLY A 184 -17.03 37.61 -19.27
C GLY A 184 -15.91 36.86 -18.53
N ILE A 185 -15.99 35.53 -18.42
CA ILE A 185 -15.00 34.69 -17.75
C ILE A 185 -13.96 34.23 -18.78
N THR A 186 -12.70 34.54 -18.50
CA THR A 186 -11.57 34.03 -19.29
C THR A 186 -11.15 32.66 -18.75
N PRO A 187 -11.12 31.59 -19.55
CA PRO A 187 -10.75 30.27 -19.08
C PRO A 187 -9.24 30.16 -18.83
N ASN A 188 -8.84 29.18 -18.01
CA ASN A 188 -7.49 28.62 -18.09
C ASN A 188 -7.41 27.70 -19.32
N ALA A 189 -6.36 27.82 -20.13
CA ALA A 189 -6.18 27.00 -21.33
C ALA A 189 -4.95 26.10 -21.21
N GLN A 190 -5.12 24.81 -21.49
CA GLN A 190 -4.07 23.81 -21.50
C GLN A 190 -4.02 23.14 -22.88
N PRO A 191 -3.07 23.53 -23.75
CA PRO A 191 -2.95 22.95 -25.08
C PRO A 191 -2.51 21.48 -25.01
N THR A 192 -3.01 20.67 -25.92
CA THR A 192 -2.50 19.33 -26.16
C THR A 192 -1.06 19.42 -26.66
N ARG A 193 -0.11 18.84 -25.91
CA ARG A 193 1.34 18.93 -26.21
C ARG A 193 1.88 17.80 -27.07
N ALA A 194 1.10 16.75 -27.27
CA ALA A 194 1.50 15.60 -28.07
C ALA A 194 1.75 15.99 -29.54
N ARG A 195 2.67 15.27 -30.20
CA ARG A 195 3.03 15.48 -31.61
C ARG A 195 3.03 14.16 -32.36
N GLY A 196 2.82 14.25 -33.68
CA GLY A 196 2.87 13.10 -34.58
C GLY A 196 1.79 12.06 -34.27
N PRO A 197 2.10 10.74 -34.37
CA PRO A 197 1.11 9.67 -34.22
C PRO A 197 0.38 9.65 -32.87
N ARG A 198 0.98 10.19 -31.80
CA ARG A 198 0.38 10.22 -30.45
C ARG A 198 -0.63 11.35 -30.25
N THR A 199 -0.81 12.22 -31.23
CA THR A 199 -1.68 13.41 -31.11
C THR A 199 -3.15 13.02 -30.92
N ARG A 200 -3.65 12.06 -31.73
CA ARG A 200 -5.03 11.56 -31.64
C ARG A 200 -5.31 10.94 -30.27
N GLU A 201 -4.40 10.09 -29.79
CA GLU A 201 -4.52 9.47 -28.47
C GLU A 201 -4.59 10.51 -27.33
N ALA A 202 -3.76 11.55 -27.40
CA ALA A 202 -3.79 12.61 -26.40
C ALA A 202 -5.08 13.45 -26.47
N MET A 203 -5.66 13.63 -27.65
CA MET A 203 -6.98 14.24 -27.83
C MET A 203 -8.09 13.36 -27.26
N ASP A 204 -8.07 12.07 -27.55
CA ASP A 204 -9.02 11.08 -27.01
C ASP A 204 -8.97 11.06 -25.48
N GLN A 205 -7.77 11.11 -24.91
CA GLN A 205 -7.58 11.21 -23.47
C GLN A 205 -8.15 12.52 -22.90
N GLY A 206 -8.00 13.64 -23.61
CA GLY A 206 -8.58 14.94 -23.24
C GLY A 206 -10.10 14.93 -23.28
N HIS A 207 -10.70 14.36 -24.33
CA HIS A 207 -12.15 14.13 -24.40
C HIS A 207 -12.62 13.23 -23.25
N PHE A 208 -11.93 12.11 -23.01
CA PHE A 208 -12.27 11.20 -21.92
C PHE A 208 -12.17 11.85 -20.55
N TYR A 209 -11.18 12.72 -20.32
CA TYR A 209 -11.02 13.46 -19.07
C TYR A 209 -12.25 14.33 -18.74
N CYS A 210 -12.85 14.97 -19.75
CA CYS A 210 -14.09 15.75 -19.58
C CYS A 210 -15.33 14.86 -19.56
N TYR A 211 -15.31 13.70 -20.22
CA TYR A 211 -16.45 12.79 -20.24
C TYR A 211 -16.62 12.00 -18.94
N ALA A 212 -15.51 11.59 -18.33
CA ALA A 212 -15.52 10.68 -17.18
C ALA A 212 -16.35 11.26 -16.02
N GLN A 213 -17.22 10.44 -15.43
CA GLN A 213 -18.03 10.78 -14.26
C GLN A 213 -17.16 10.88 -13.00
N LYS A 214 -16.36 11.95 -12.93
CA LYS A 214 -15.55 12.26 -11.77
C LYS A 214 -16.44 12.56 -10.57
N VAL A 215 -15.89 12.39 -9.37
CA VAL A 215 -16.55 12.81 -8.12
C VAL A 215 -16.92 14.28 -8.26
N GLY A 216 -18.22 14.59 -8.17
CA GLY A 216 -18.77 15.95 -8.35
C GLY A 216 -19.21 16.33 -9.75
N THR A 217 -19.12 15.42 -10.72
CA THR A 217 -19.69 15.65 -12.05
C THR A 217 -21.20 15.81 -11.92
N LEU A 218 -21.71 16.93 -12.41
CA LEU A 218 -23.14 17.24 -12.46
C LEU A 218 -23.71 16.96 -13.85
N GLU A 219 -23.04 17.45 -14.88
CA GLU A 219 -23.50 17.38 -16.26
C GLU A 219 -22.33 17.09 -17.20
N VAL A 220 -22.62 16.41 -18.31
CA VAL A 220 -21.66 16.12 -19.39
C VAL A 220 -22.38 16.30 -20.72
N ALA A 221 -21.73 16.95 -21.67
CA ALA A 221 -22.20 17.08 -23.05
C ALA A 221 -21.07 16.80 -24.04
N THR A 222 -21.42 16.23 -25.19
CA THR A 222 -20.46 15.97 -26.27
C THR A 222 -20.99 16.47 -27.61
N SER A 223 -20.10 16.72 -28.56
CA SER A 223 -20.46 16.98 -29.96
C SER A 223 -20.68 15.67 -30.74
N ASN A 224 -21.34 14.68 -30.14
CA ASN A 224 -21.43 13.30 -30.63
C ASN A 224 -20.07 12.61 -30.82
N TYR A 225 -19.07 12.95 -29.99
CA TYR A 225 -17.76 12.29 -29.97
C TYR A 225 -17.55 11.59 -28.64
N GLU A 226 -18.11 10.39 -28.56
CA GLU A 226 -18.26 9.62 -27.32
C GLU A 226 -17.23 8.49 -27.19
N PRO A 227 -16.76 8.21 -25.95
CA PRO A 227 -15.90 7.07 -25.68
C PRO A 227 -16.59 5.74 -26.00
N TRP A 228 -15.79 4.73 -26.32
CA TRP A 228 -16.19 3.37 -26.72
C TRP A 228 -16.97 3.27 -28.04
N ILE A 229 -17.52 4.37 -28.55
CA ILE A 229 -18.14 4.45 -29.89
C ILE A 229 -17.10 4.99 -30.88
N HIS A 230 -16.52 6.15 -30.58
CA HIS A 230 -15.64 6.87 -31.52
C HIS A 230 -14.15 6.69 -31.22
N TYR A 231 -13.80 6.31 -29.98
CA TYR A 231 -12.44 6.04 -29.58
C TYR A 231 -12.38 5.03 -28.43
N THR A 232 -11.26 4.32 -28.32
CA THR A 232 -11.05 3.34 -27.25
C THR A 232 -10.47 4.01 -26.00
N VAL A 233 -11.12 3.82 -24.86
CA VAL A 233 -10.61 4.25 -23.56
C VAL A 233 -9.54 3.27 -23.07
N LYS A 234 -8.36 3.80 -22.70
CA LYS A 234 -7.25 2.98 -22.20
C LYS A 234 -7.26 2.91 -20.67
N GLY A 235 -6.89 1.75 -20.12
CA GLY A 235 -6.75 1.52 -18.67
C GLY A 235 -5.94 2.61 -17.96
N PRO A 236 -4.73 2.98 -18.43
CA PRO A 236 -3.91 4.01 -17.78
C PRO A 236 -4.59 5.38 -17.61
N TRP A 237 -5.59 5.71 -18.43
CA TRP A 237 -6.35 6.95 -18.27
C TRP A 237 -7.27 6.90 -17.06
N LEU A 238 -7.92 5.75 -16.84
CA LEU A 238 -8.72 5.48 -15.64
C LEU A 238 -7.82 5.44 -14.40
N ASP A 239 -6.70 4.71 -14.47
CA ASP A 239 -5.78 4.52 -13.36
C ASP A 239 -5.26 5.88 -12.86
N SER A 240 -4.95 6.80 -13.78
CA SER A 240 -4.51 8.17 -13.45
C SER A 240 -5.61 8.99 -12.77
N LEU A 241 -6.87 8.82 -13.14
CA LEU A 241 -7.98 9.56 -12.52
C LEU A 241 -8.33 8.97 -11.14
N TRP A 242 -8.34 7.64 -11.02
CA TRP A 242 -8.61 6.95 -9.77
C TRP A 242 -7.50 7.19 -8.74
N SER A 243 -6.23 7.07 -9.13
CA SER A 243 -5.09 7.36 -8.24
C SER A 243 -5.03 8.83 -7.79
N ALA A 244 -5.64 9.74 -8.55
CA ALA A 244 -5.78 11.15 -8.19
C ALA A 244 -7.06 11.43 -7.38
N HIS A 245 -7.78 10.39 -6.92
CA HIS A 245 -9.07 10.46 -6.23
C HIS A 245 -10.17 11.22 -6.98
N LYS A 246 -10.05 11.31 -8.31
CA LYS A 246 -11.08 11.93 -9.17
C LYS A 246 -12.21 10.96 -9.50
N LEU A 247 -11.99 9.66 -9.41
CA LEU A 247 -13.02 8.63 -9.59
C LEU A 247 -13.27 7.90 -8.27
N SER A 248 -14.53 7.59 -8.00
CA SER A 248 -14.87 6.62 -6.96
C SER A 248 -14.44 5.21 -7.38
N HIS A 249 -14.28 4.30 -6.41
CA HIS A 249 -14.03 2.88 -6.70
C HIS A 249 -15.10 2.28 -7.61
N GLN A 250 -16.37 2.63 -7.37
CA GLN A 250 -17.51 2.14 -8.15
C GLN A 250 -17.43 2.62 -9.60
N THR A 251 -17.23 3.93 -9.82
CA THR A 251 -17.14 4.50 -11.17
C THR A 251 -15.95 3.92 -11.94
N TYR A 252 -14.80 3.76 -11.26
CA TYR A 252 -13.59 3.19 -11.85
C TYR A 252 -13.81 1.75 -12.35
N LEU A 253 -14.57 0.93 -11.61
CA LEU A 253 -14.92 -0.44 -12.01
C LEU A 253 -16.03 -0.51 -13.06
N GLN A 254 -16.96 0.43 -13.08
CA GLN A 254 -18.06 0.48 -14.06
C GLN A 254 -17.60 0.90 -15.47
N CYS A 255 -16.41 1.51 -15.60
CA CYS A 255 -15.86 1.89 -16.89
C CYS A 255 -15.55 0.64 -17.75
N GLN A 256 -16.10 0.60 -18.97
CA GLN A 256 -16.14 -0.56 -19.88
C GLN A 256 -14.78 -0.97 -20.51
N VAL A 257 -13.66 -0.69 -19.85
CA VAL A 257 -12.34 -1.14 -20.29
C VAL A 257 -12.21 -2.64 -19.99
N ARG A 258 -12.03 -3.46 -21.02
CA ARG A 258 -11.96 -4.92 -20.89
C ARG A 258 -10.56 -5.41 -20.48
N THR A 259 -9.52 -4.79 -21.02
CA THR A 259 -8.14 -5.16 -20.72
C THR A 259 -7.81 -4.86 -19.25
N GLY A 260 -7.25 -5.86 -18.57
CA GLY A 260 -6.84 -5.74 -17.16
C GLY A 260 -7.98 -5.60 -16.15
N PHE A 261 -9.23 -5.91 -16.52
CA PHE A 261 -10.40 -5.76 -15.63
C PHE A 261 -10.21 -6.50 -14.29
N ILE A 262 -9.85 -7.79 -14.32
CA ILE A 262 -9.63 -8.60 -13.11
C ILE A 262 -8.51 -8.01 -12.24
N GLY A 263 -7.45 -7.49 -12.86
CA GLY A 263 -6.35 -6.83 -12.14
C GLY A 263 -6.82 -5.58 -11.40
N ARG A 264 -7.61 -4.73 -12.07
CA ARG A 264 -8.19 -3.52 -11.47
C ARG A 264 -9.18 -3.83 -10.36
N GLN A 265 -10.01 -4.85 -10.53
CA GLN A 265 -10.93 -5.30 -9.49
C GLN A 265 -10.17 -5.70 -8.21
N ARG A 266 -9.14 -6.54 -8.32
CA ARG A 266 -8.30 -6.95 -7.17
C ARG A 266 -7.60 -5.76 -6.51
N GLN A 267 -7.15 -4.78 -7.30
CA GLN A 267 -6.53 -3.57 -6.77
C GLN A 267 -7.52 -2.73 -5.96
N VAL A 268 -8.74 -2.56 -6.46
CA VAL A 268 -9.79 -1.84 -5.73
C VAL A 268 -10.13 -2.55 -4.44
N GLU A 269 -10.35 -3.86 -4.47
CA GLU A 269 -10.62 -4.67 -3.27
C GLU A 269 -9.49 -4.54 -2.25
N ALA A 270 -8.23 -4.60 -2.68
CA ALA A 270 -7.08 -4.44 -1.80
C ALA A 270 -7.02 -3.04 -1.15
N VAL A 271 -7.31 -1.99 -1.91
CA VAL A 271 -7.35 -0.62 -1.38
C VAL A 271 -8.52 -0.44 -0.40
N GLN A 272 -9.72 -0.91 -0.73
CA GLN A 272 -10.89 -0.83 0.15
C GLN A 272 -10.66 -1.58 1.47
N MET A 273 -10.07 -2.78 1.42
CA MET A 273 -9.69 -3.51 2.63
C MET A 273 -8.67 -2.75 3.48
N HIS A 274 -7.71 -2.07 2.84
CA HIS A 274 -6.72 -1.26 3.55
C HIS A 274 -7.35 -0.03 4.22
N GLU A 275 -8.22 0.68 3.50
CA GLU A 275 -8.95 1.85 4.02
C GLU A 275 -9.89 1.47 5.17
N GLU A 276 -10.67 0.39 5.05
CA GLU A 276 -11.55 -0.06 6.12
C GLU A 276 -10.76 -0.53 7.34
N ARG A 277 -9.64 -1.22 7.14
CA ARG A 277 -8.73 -1.56 8.25
C ARG A 277 -8.22 -0.31 8.97
N GLY A 278 -7.86 0.74 8.23
CA GLY A 278 -7.49 2.04 8.81
C GLY A 278 -8.61 2.62 9.68
N ARG A 279 -9.84 2.64 9.14
CA ARG A 279 -11.02 3.15 9.87
C ARG A 279 -11.30 2.37 11.14
N LEU A 280 -11.21 1.03 11.10
CA LEU A 280 -11.40 0.18 12.27
C LEU A 280 -10.33 0.42 13.35
N LEU A 281 -9.07 0.64 12.95
CA LEU A 281 -7.99 0.97 13.88
C LEU A 281 -8.21 2.33 14.55
N GLU A 282 -8.71 3.33 13.83
CA GLU A 282 -9.07 4.63 14.40
C GLU A 282 -10.22 4.52 15.40
N GLN A 283 -11.26 3.75 15.05
CA GLN A 283 -12.38 3.47 15.96
C GLN A 283 -11.92 2.71 17.22
N GLN A 284 -11.04 1.72 17.05
CA GLN A 284 -10.44 1.00 18.17
C GLN A 284 -9.67 1.95 19.09
N ALA A 285 -8.81 2.81 18.53
CA ALA A 285 -8.04 3.77 19.32
C ALA A 285 -8.94 4.74 20.11
N ALA A 286 -10.03 5.23 19.50
CA ALA A 286 -11.01 6.07 20.18
C ALA A 286 -11.73 5.34 21.33
N ALA A 287 -12.06 4.06 21.13
CA ALA A 287 -12.65 3.23 22.17
C ALA A 287 -11.65 2.96 23.32
N GLU A 288 -10.39 2.67 23.01
CA GLU A 288 -9.32 2.47 23.99
C GLU A 288 -9.12 3.70 24.88
N VAL A 289 -9.12 4.91 24.31
CA VAL A 289 -9.04 6.17 25.09
C VAL A 289 -10.22 6.30 26.06
N SER A 290 -11.42 5.94 25.60
CA SER A 290 -12.63 6.01 26.43
C SER A 290 -12.60 5.00 27.57
N LEU A 291 -12.17 3.77 27.27
CA LEU A 291 -12.08 2.67 28.24
C LEU A 291 -10.91 2.83 29.22
N GLN A 292 -9.83 3.51 28.84
CA GLN A 292 -8.69 3.76 29.72
C GLN A 292 -9.10 4.51 30.99
N ARG A 293 -10.11 5.39 30.90
CA ARG A 293 -10.67 6.13 32.05
C ARG A 293 -11.38 5.23 33.07
N LEU A 294 -11.80 4.04 32.64
CA LEU A 294 -12.51 3.06 33.47
C LEU A 294 -11.57 1.99 34.04
N LYS A 295 -10.29 1.97 33.65
CA LYS A 295 -9.32 1.03 34.20
C LYS A 295 -8.94 1.46 35.61
N GLY A 296 -9.41 0.73 36.61
CA GLY A 296 -8.89 0.80 37.98
C GLY A 296 -7.49 0.19 38.08
N ASP A 297 -6.76 0.56 39.14
CA ASP A 297 -5.43 0.01 39.41
C ASP A 297 -5.48 -1.51 39.64
N PHE A 298 -4.42 -2.22 39.25
CA PHE A 298 -4.33 -3.66 39.53
C PHE A 298 -3.99 -3.92 41.01
N LYS A 299 -4.59 -4.97 41.58
CA LYS A 299 -4.32 -5.41 42.95
C LYS A 299 -2.85 -5.84 43.10
N ALA A 300 -2.15 -5.28 44.10
CA ALA A 300 -0.73 -5.57 44.35
C ALA A 300 -0.38 -7.08 44.42
N PRO A 301 -1.19 -7.97 45.05
CA PRO A 301 -0.90 -9.40 45.06
C PRO A 301 -0.90 -10.07 43.67
N ALA A 302 -1.69 -9.57 42.72
CA ALA A 302 -1.68 -10.07 41.34
C ALA A 302 -0.39 -9.65 40.62
N LEU A 303 0.05 -8.40 40.83
CA LEU A 303 1.26 -7.86 40.23
C LEU A 303 2.52 -8.56 40.76
N ALA A 304 2.66 -8.71 42.08
CA ALA A 304 3.83 -9.36 42.69
C ALA A 304 4.06 -10.79 42.16
N ARG A 305 2.97 -11.54 41.93
CA ARG A 305 3.05 -12.88 41.34
C ARG A 305 3.55 -12.86 39.89
N CYS A 306 3.17 -11.86 39.10
CA CYS A 306 3.63 -11.69 37.71
C CYS A 306 5.08 -11.17 37.65
N GLU A 307 5.50 -10.35 38.61
CA GLU A 307 6.85 -9.77 38.65
C GLU A 307 7.93 -10.85 38.75
N SER A 308 7.70 -11.86 39.59
CA SER A 308 8.60 -13.02 39.70
C SER A 308 8.84 -13.72 38.36
N TRP A 309 7.79 -13.86 37.54
CA TRP A 309 7.89 -14.40 36.20
C TRP A 309 8.63 -13.44 35.25
N ALA A 310 8.32 -12.15 35.28
CA ALA A 310 8.93 -11.17 34.39
C ALA A 310 10.44 -11.04 34.60
N SER A 311 10.90 -11.11 35.85
CA SER A 311 12.32 -10.98 36.23
C SER A 311 13.23 -12.01 35.55
N GLN A 312 12.71 -13.19 35.18
CA GLN A 312 13.51 -14.25 34.56
C GLN A 312 14.10 -13.84 33.20
N TYR A 313 13.48 -12.85 32.53
CA TYR A 313 13.89 -12.34 31.22
C TYR A 313 14.96 -11.25 31.32
N GLN A 314 15.51 -10.97 32.50
CA GLN A 314 16.67 -10.08 32.63
C GLN A 314 17.95 -10.80 32.16
N GLU A 315 18.11 -12.05 32.57
CA GLU A 315 19.28 -12.88 32.26
C GLU A 315 19.03 -13.86 31.09
N PRO A 316 20.05 -14.15 30.26
CA PRO A 316 19.96 -15.20 29.25
C PRO A 316 19.77 -16.60 29.88
N LYS A 317 18.77 -17.35 29.39
CA LYS A 317 18.50 -18.74 29.77
C LYS A 317 18.33 -19.62 28.54
N MET A 318 18.60 -20.92 28.68
CA MET A 318 18.36 -21.90 27.62
C MET A 318 16.86 -22.05 27.30
N ARG A 319 16.00 -21.89 28.31
CA ARG A 319 14.54 -21.94 28.22
C ARG A 319 13.96 -20.95 29.21
N TYR A 320 12.86 -20.30 28.82
CA TYR A 320 12.10 -19.40 29.68
C TYR A 320 10.72 -20.00 29.95
N LYS A 321 10.16 -19.69 31.11
CA LYS A 321 8.79 -20.03 31.45
C LYS A 321 7.82 -19.04 30.81
N PHE A 322 6.70 -19.53 30.28
CA PHE A 322 5.58 -18.70 29.87
C PHE A 322 4.62 -18.45 31.05
N LEU A 323 3.89 -17.34 31.02
CA LEU A 323 2.91 -16.97 32.04
C LEU A 323 1.52 -17.43 31.63
N ILE A 324 0.78 -18.04 32.56
CA ILE A 324 -0.66 -18.28 32.40
C ILE A 324 -1.42 -17.52 33.47
N LEU A 325 -2.26 -16.58 33.04
CA LEU A 325 -3.23 -15.90 33.90
C LEU A 325 -4.54 -16.67 33.85
N ARG A 326 -4.88 -17.37 34.94
CA ARG A 326 -6.08 -18.17 35.03
C ARG A 326 -7.10 -17.53 35.96
N GLY A 327 -8.33 -17.38 35.51
CA GLY A 327 -9.38 -16.76 36.31
C GLY A 327 -10.73 -16.79 35.61
N GLY A 328 -11.81 -16.65 36.38
CA GLY A 328 -13.17 -16.63 35.84
C GLY A 328 -13.40 -15.50 34.84
N SER A 329 -14.56 -15.52 34.18
CA SER A 329 -14.99 -14.41 33.32
C SER A 329 -14.99 -13.09 34.10
N GLN A 330 -14.68 -11.98 33.41
CA GLN A 330 -14.61 -10.63 33.99
C GLN A 330 -13.60 -10.41 35.14
N SER A 331 -12.72 -11.38 35.41
CA SER A 331 -11.60 -11.23 36.36
C SER A 331 -10.57 -10.17 35.96
N GLY A 332 -10.61 -9.65 34.73
CA GLY A 332 -9.64 -8.70 34.20
C GLY A 332 -8.34 -9.34 33.68
N LYS A 333 -8.30 -10.67 33.52
CA LYS A 333 -7.14 -11.42 33.04
C LYS A 333 -6.52 -10.86 31.75
N SER A 334 -7.34 -10.61 30.73
CA SER A 334 -6.88 -10.04 29.44
C SER A 334 -6.40 -8.60 29.58
N THR A 335 -7.03 -7.81 30.46
CA THR A 335 -6.61 -6.42 30.73
C THR A 335 -5.27 -6.38 31.43
N LEU A 336 -5.06 -7.23 32.44
CA LEU A 336 -3.77 -7.39 33.12
C LEU A 336 -2.70 -7.84 32.13
N ALA A 337 -2.98 -8.89 31.34
CA ALA A 337 -2.05 -9.41 30.34
C ALA A 337 -1.58 -8.35 29.34
N LYS A 338 -2.48 -7.50 28.86
CA LYS A 338 -2.18 -6.39 27.93
C LYS A 338 -1.38 -5.25 28.58
N SER A 339 -1.45 -5.12 29.91
CA SER A 339 -0.80 -4.03 30.67
C SER A 339 0.58 -4.41 31.21
N LEU A 340 0.96 -5.69 31.16
CA LEU A 340 2.27 -6.16 31.63
C LEU A 340 3.44 -5.45 30.94
N GLY A 341 3.26 -5.07 29.68
CA GLY A 341 4.19 -4.25 28.91
C GLY A 341 4.56 -2.94 29.60
N ASP A 342 3.54 -2.21 30.04
CA ASP A 342 3.69 -0.91 30.71
C ASP A 342 4.16 -1.07 32.15
N ILE A 343 3.68 -2.11 32.85
CA ILE A 343 3.97 -2.35 34.27
C ILE A 343 5.42 -2.81 34.48
N PHE A 344 5.91 -3.73 33.64
CA PHE A 344 7.23 -4.35 33.79
C PHE A 344 8.24 -3.95 32.71
N GLY A 345 7.90 -3.00 31.84
CA GLY A 345 8.78 -2.54 30.77
C GLY A 345 9.02 -3.58 29.66
N LEU A 346 8.06 -4.49 29.42
CA LEU A 346 8.18 -5.52 28.39
C LEU A 346 7.84 -5.01 26.98
N GLY A 347 7.45 -3.74 26.81
CA GLY A 347 7.05 -3.17 25.53
C GLY A 347 5.64 -3.58 25.10
N LYS A 348 5.29 -3.36 23.83
CA LYS A 348 3.93 -3.60 23.32
C LYS A 348 3.63 -5.10 23.13
N PRO A 349 2.44 -5.61 23.50
CA PRO A 349 2.03 -6.97 23.19
C PRO A 349 1.70 -7.17 21.71
N PHE A 350 2.13 -8.29 21.14
CA PHE A 350 1.49 -8.90 19.98
C PHE A 350 0.37 -9.82 20.46
N ILE A 351 -0.87 -9.57 20.05
CA ILE A 351 -2.05 -10.26 20.59
C ILE A 351 -2.62 -11.21 19.54
N GLN A 352 -2.80 -12.47 19.92
CA GLN A 352 -3.59 -13.46 19.19
C GLN A 352 -4.70 -13.99 20.09
N THR A 353 -5.95 -13.89 19.65
CA THR A 353 -7.08 -14.56 20.32
C THR A 353 -7.15 -16.03 19.87
N VAL A 354 -7.15 -16.97 20.82
CA VAL A 354 -6.97 -18.42 20.57
C VAL A 354 -8.28 -19.21 20.52
N GLN A 355 -9.43 -18.56 20.73
CA GLN A 355 -10.75 -19.20 20.94
C GLN A 355 -11.01 -20.47 20.10
N ASP A 356 -10.77 -20.43 18.78
CA ASP A 356 -10.90 -21.59 17.88
C ASP A 356 -9.62 -21.89 17.08
N ALA A 357 -8.47 -21.36 17.52
CA ALA A 357 -7.21 -21.51 16.81
C ALA A 357 -6.55 -22.85 17.16
N GLU A 358 -6.28 -23.69 16.15
CA GLU A 358 -5.57 -24.95 16.32
C GLU A 358 -4.07 -24.76 16.61
N ALA A 359 -3.49 -23.64 16.17
CA ALA A 359 -2.07 -23.32 16.30
C ALA A 359 -1.83 -21.80 16.45
N ALA A 360 -0.64 -21.43 16.93
CA ALA A 360 -0.21 -20.05 17.00
C ALA A 360 -0.02 -19.48 15.59
N ASP A 361 -0.57 -18.30 15.35
CA ASP A 361 -0.36 -17.51 14.15
C ASP A 361 0.40 -16.22 14.50
N LEU A 362 1.71 -16.29 14.31
CA LEU A 362 2.65 -15.21 14.53
C LEU A 362 3.11 -14.55 13.23
N LYS A 363 2.36 -14.69 12.12
CA LYS A 363 2.77 -14.13 10.81
C LYS A 363 2.97 -12.61 10.82
N GLY A 364 2.27 -11.91 11.71
CA GLY A 364 2.39 -10.47 11.92
C GLY A 364 3.33 -10.06 13.05
N PHE A 365 4.00 -11.00 13.71
CA PHE A 365 4.88 -10.71 14.84
C PHE A 365 6.20 -10.12 14.32
N ASP A 366 6.49 -8.88 14.72
CA ASP A 366 7.78 -8.22 14.52
C ASP A 366 8.42 -7.90 15.89
N ARG A 367 9.57 -8.51 16.15
CA ARG A 367 10.34 -8.32 17.40
C ARG A 367 10.80 -6.88 17.62
N GLN A 368 10.91 -6.06 16.56
CA GLN A 368 11.24 -4.64 16.71
C GLN A 368 10.04 -3.81 17.17
N GLN A 369 8.83 -4.27 16.88
CA GLN A 369 7.59 -3.58 17.21
C GLN A 369 6.98 -4.07 18.53
N TYR A 370 7.09 -5.37 18.81
CA TYR A 370 6.47 -6.02 19.95
C TYR A 370 7.51 -6.60 20.88
N GLY A 371 7.32 -6.38 22.18
CA GLY A 371 8.26 -6.88 23.17
C GLY A 371 7.81 -8.18 23.85
N TYR A 372 6.54 -8.58 23.70
CA TYR A 372 6.04 -9.88 24.16
C TYR A 372 4.84 -10.37 23.35
N ILE A 373 4.50 -11.65 23.51
CA ILE A 373 3.36 -12.30 22.84
C ILE A 373 2.26 -12.60 23.87
N LEU A 374 1.03 -12.29 23.51
CA LEU A 374 -0.17 -12.57 24.29
C LEU A 374 -1.12 -13.48 23.49
N PHE A 375 -1.29 -14.71 23.99
CA PHE A 375 -2.33 -15.64 23.57
C PHE A 375 -3.58 -15.44 24.46
N ASP A 376 -4.50 -14.59 23.99
CA ASP A 376 -5.73 -14.26 24.71
C ASP A 376 -6.78 -15.37 24.52
N ASN A 377 -7.52 -15.70 25.58
CA ASN A 377 -8.58 -16.71 25.61
C ASN A 377 -8.18 -18.13 25.10
N ILE A 378 -7.18 -18.76 25.72
CA ILE A 378 -6.83 -20.17 25.44
C ILE A 378 -7.87 -21.09 26.09
N ASN A 379 -8.51 -21.93 25.26
CA ASN A 379 -9.60 -22.82 25.68
C ASN A 379 -9.15 -24.23 26.08
N SER A 380 -7.94 -24.64 25.69
CA SER A 380 -7.40 -25.97 26.00
C SER A 380 -5.88 -25.94 26.14
N MET A 381 -5.36 -26.70 27.11
CA MET A 381 -3.91 -26.88 27.26
C MET A 381 -3.25 -27.56 26.05
N GLU A 382 -4.01 -28.30 25.24
CA GLU A 382 -3.50 -28.94 24.02
C GLU A 382 -2.91 -27.91 23.03
N PHE A 383 -3.44 -26.69 22.99
CA PHE A 383 -2.87 -25.60 22.18
C PHE A 383 -1.40 -25.32 22.54
N VAL A 384 -1.08 -25.38 23.84
CA VAL A 384 0.28 -25.16 24.35
C VAL A 384 1.14 -26.41 24.15
N LEU A 385 0.58 -27.59 24.44
CA LEU A 385 1.29 -28.87 24.36
C LEU A 385 1.62 -29.28 22.92
N SER A 386 0.83 -28.87 21.93
CA SER A 386 1.14 -29.08 20.52
C SER A 386 2.30 -28.20 20.03
N GLN A 387 2.67 -27.15 20.79
CA GLN A 387 3.64 -26.13 20.42
C GLN A 387 4.72 -25.91 21.48
N ARG A 388 5.11 -26.97 22.19
CA ARG A 388 6.08 -26.93 23.31
C ARG A 388 7.36 -26.16 23.02
N ALA A 389 7.95 -26.35 21.83
CA ALA A 389 9.18 -25.67 21.43
C ALA A 389 8.99 -24.14 21.38
N LEU A 390 7.85 -23.67 20.85
CA LEU A 390 7.50 -22.26 20.75
C LEU A 390 7.36 -21.61 22.14
N PHE A 391 6.62 -22.26 23.04
CA PHE A 391 6.32 -21.74 24.38
C PHE A 391 7.51 -21.68 25.33
N GLN A 392 8.63 -22.31 25.00
CA GLN A 392 9.87 -22.25 25.79
C GLN A 392 10.75 -21.03 25.46
N ALA A 393 10.42 -20.26 24.41
CA ALA A 393 11.15 -19.07 23.98
C ALA A 393 12.68 -19.30 23.91
N ASN A 394 13.08 -20.47 23.41
CA ASN A 394 14.47 -20.89 23.34
C ASN A 394 15.22 -20.18 22.20
N CYS A 395 16.49 -20.50 21.99
CA CYS A 395 17.30 -19.85 20.95
C CYS A 395 17.07 -20.39 19.53
N ASP A 396 16.21 -21.40 19.35
CA ASP A 396 15.97 -22.03 18.05
C ASP A 396 15.04 -21.18 17.18
N VAL A 397 15.12 -21.41 15.87
CA VAL A 397 14.17 -20.87 14.90
C VAL A 397 13.01 -21.85 14.75
N HIS A 398 11.79 -21.39 15.02
CA HIS A 398 10.58 -22.21 14.93
C HIS A 398 9.90 -22.01 13.58
N GLN A 399 9.44 -23.11 12.98
CA GLN A 399 8.65 -23.07 11.75
C GLN A 399 7.17 -23.22 12.10
N LEU A 400 6.35 -22.26 11.67
CA LEU A 400 4.91 -22.21 11.89
C LEU A 400 4.14 -22.35 10.56
N ALA A 401 2.83 -22.54 10.64
CA ALA A 401 1.92 -22.71 9.50
C ALA A 401 2.35 -23.81 8.51
N GLN A 402 2.81 -24.95 9.03
CA GLN A 402 3.16 -26.12 8.23
C GLN A 402 1.90 -26.77 7.62
N SER A 403 1.48 -26.28 6.46
CA SER A 403 0.47 -26.95 5.63
C SER A 403 1.12 -28.11 4.84
N LYS A 404 0.29 -29.05 4.36
CA LYS A 404 0.75 -30.19 3.52
C LYS A 404 1.56 -29.77 2.28
N THR A 405 1.41 -28.53 1.81
CA THR A 405 2.13 -28.00 0.64
C THR A 405 3.30 -27.09 1.00
N GLY A 406 3.47 -26.69 2.26
CA GLY A 406 4.57 -25.83 2.73
C GLY A 406 4.53 -24.36 2.25
N ILE A 407 3.62 -24.01 1.33
CA ILE A 407 3.55 -22.67 0.67
C ILE A 407 3.28 -21.53 1.67
N TYR A 408 2.65 -21.84 2.82
CA TYR A 408 2.31 -20.86 3.84
C TYR A 408 3.18 -20.93 5.09
N SER A 409 4.23 -21.75 5.08
CA SER A 409 5.14 -21.86 6.23
C SER A 409 5.97 -20.59 6.42
N TYR A 410 6.23 -20.23 7.68
CA TYR A 410 7.09 -19.10 8.02
C TYR A 410 7.87 -19.37 9.30
N ALA A 411 9.03 -18.73 9.41
CA ALA A 411 9.95 -18.90 10.52
C ALA A 411 9.84 -17.76 11.53
N VAL A 412 9.93 -18.07 12.82
CA VAL A 412 9.99 -17.09 13.91
C VAL A 412 11.14 -17.42 14.86
N TRP A 413 11.77 -16.38 15.41
CA TRP A 413 12.84 -16.50 16.40
C TRP A 413 12.43 -15.78 17.70
N LEU A 414 12.12 -16.56 18.73
CA LEU A 414 11.47 -16.08 19.95
C LEU A 414 12.39 -16.05 21.18
N PHE A 415 13.71 -16.12 20.98
CA PHE A 415 14.66 -16.13 22.09
C PHE A 415 14.45 -14.95 23.04
N LYS A 416 14.20 -15.22 24.32
CA LYS A 416 13.97 -14.18 25.35
C LYS A 416 12.74 -13.30 25.09
N ILE A 417 11.78 -13.75 24.27
CA ILE A 417 10.49 -13.09 24.10
C ILE A 417 9.52 -13.64 25.17
N PRO A 418 8.99 -12.81 26.08
CA PRO A 418 7.99 -13.25 27.02
C PRO A 418 6.71 -13.71 26.31
N ILE A 419 6.15 -14.82 26.78
CA ILE A 419 4.90 -15.39 26.28
C ILE A 419 3.91 -15.43 27.43
N VAL A 420 2.72 -14.86 27.20
CA VAL A 420 1.63 -14.77 28.16
C VAL A 420 0.39 -15.42 27.55
N GLY A 421 -0.30 -16.25 28.31
CA GLY A 421 -1.60 -16.79 27.95
C GLY A 421 -2.64 -16.44 29.00
N THR A 422 -3.89 -16.24 28.58
CA THR A 422 -5.02 -16.11 29.50
C THR A 422 -5.94 -17.31 29.34
N VAL A 423 -6.35 -17.90 30.46
CA VAL A 423 -7.15 -19.14 30.47
C VAL A 423 -8.36 -18.92 31.37
N ASP A 424 -9.55 -19.31 30.92
CA ASP A 424 -10.73 -19.30 31.78
C ASP A 424 -10.73 -20.49 32.74
N MET A 425 -11.43 -20.38 33.87
CA MET A 425 -11.59 -21.50 34.80
C MET A 425 -12.35 -22.66 34.18
N SER A 426 -13.23 -22.40 33.22
CA SER A 426 -13.98 -23.42 32.48
C SER A 426 -13.18 -24.16 31.41
N ALA A 427 -11.98 -23.69 31.06
CA ALA A 427 -11.13 -24.29 30.04
C ALA A 427 -10.56 -25.65 30.47
N THR A 428 -10.32 -26.54 29.51
CA THR A 428 -9.68 -27.85 29.77
C THR A 428 -8.20 -27.65 30.09
N TRP A 429 -7.87 -27.62 31.39
CA TRP A 429 -6.54 -27.26 31.86
C TRP A 429 -6.14 -28.00 33.14
N ASP A 430 -5.10 -28.84 33.08
CA ASP A 430 -4.48 -29.48 34.23
C ASP A 430 -3.06 -28.95 34.46
N SER A 431 -2.89 -28.07 35.45
CA SER A 431 -1.61 -27.48 35.81
C SER A 431 -0.59 -28.49 36.36
N ARG A 432 -1.04 -29.71 36.69
CA ARG A 432 -0.17 -30.80 37.18
C ARG A 432 0.43 -31.63 36.05
N GLU A 433 0.05 -31.37 34.79
CA GLU A 433 0.69 -31.99 33.65
C GLU A 433 2.21 -31.72 33.74
N PRO A 434 3.08 -32.76 33.71
CA PRO A 434 4.48 -32.61 34.08
C PRO A 434 5.25 -31.56 33.26
N TRP A 435 4.94 -31.44 31.97
CA TRP A 435 5.60 -30.48 31.11
C TRP A 435 5.15 -29.04 31.42
N LEU A 436 3.85 -28.81 31.61
CA LEU A 436 3.32 -27.50 32.03
C LEU A 436 3.91 -27.11 33.38
N ALA A 437 3.87 -27.99 34.39
CA ALA A 437 4.41 -27.69 35.73
C ALA A 437 5.88 -27.25 35.70
N ALA A 438 6.69 -27.81 34.79
CA ALA A 438 8.09 -27.45 34.62
C ALA A 438 8.32 -26.14 33.83
N ASN A 439 7.47 -25.83 32.84
CA ASN A 439 7.70 -24.74 31.87
C ASN A 439 6.74 -23.55 31.99
N MET A 440 5.73 -23.64 32.84
CA MET A 440 4.72 -22.60 33.07
C MET A 440 4.98 -21.88 34.39
N HIS A 441 4.59 -20.61 34.42
CA HIS A 441 4.32 -19.86 35.64
C HIS A 441 2.82 -19.55 35.68
N GLU A 442 2.07 -20.17 36.57
CA GLU A 442 0.62 -19.95 36.68
C GLU A 442 0.32 -18.91 37.76
N VAL A 443 -0.56 -17.97 37.42
CA VAL A 443 -1.13 -17.01 38.37
C VAL A 443 -2.64 -17.17 38.36
N LEU A 444 -3.15 -17.68 39.49
CA LEU A 444 -4.58 -17.80 39.73
C LEU A 444 -5.15 -16.46 40.22
N LEU A 445 -6.14 -15.94 39.50
CA LEU A 445 -6.88 -14.74 39.83
C LEU A 445 -8.20 -15.13 40.49
N ASP A 446 -8.27 -14.94 41.80
CA ASP A 446 -9.48 -15.13 42.60
C ASP A 446 -10.35 -13.85 42.53
N GLY A 447 -11.23 -13.81 41.54
CA GLY A 447 -12.08 -12.66 41.24
C GLY A 447 -11.39 -11.54 40.43
N PRO A 448 -12.00 -10.34 40.39
CA PRO A 448 -11.43 -9.18 39.70
C PRO A 448 -10.03 -8.84 40.19
N CYS A 449 -9.06 -8.72 39.27
CA CYS A 449 -7.67 -8.35 39.56
C CYS A 449 -7.44 -6.84 39.59
N TYR A 450 -8.47 -6.04 39.34
CA TYR A 450 -8.47 -4.59 39.46
C TYR A 450 -9.19 -4.17 40.75
N LEU A 451 -8.79 -3.01 41.26
CA LEU A 451 -9.55 -2.27 42.26
C LEU A 451 -10.81 -1.70 41.59
N PRO A 452 -11.95 -1.64 42.31
CA PRO A 452 -13.09 -0.89 41.81
C PRO A 452 -12.65 0.55 41.50
N PRO A 453 -13.16 1.18 40.42
CA PRO A 453 -12.88 2.58 40.17
C PRO A 453 -13.23 3.38 41.43
N ALA A 454 -12.36 4.32 41.82
CA ALA A 454 -12.66 5.19 42.94
C ALA A 454 -14.03 5.84 42.70
N GLU A 455 -14.94 5.77 43.68
CA GLU A 455 -16.20 6.49 43.59
C GLU A 455 -15.88 7.99 43.38
N PRO A 456 -16.51 8.63 42.38
CA PRO A 456 -16.18 9.99 41.97
C PRO A 456 -16.40 11.04 43.06
#